data_AF-A0A6N8DN72-F1
#
_entry.id   AF-A0A6N8DN72-F1
#
_cell.length_a   1.000
_cell.length_b   1.000
_cell.length_c   1.000
_cell.angle_alpha   90.00
_cell.angle_beta   90.00
_cell.angle_gamma   90.00
#
_symmetry.space_group_name_H-M   'P 1'
#
loop_
_entity.id
_entity.type
_entity.pdbx_description
1 polymer ?
#
loop_
_entity_poly.entity_id
_entity_poly.type
_entity_poly.pdbx_seq_one_letter_code
_entity_poly.pdbx_strand_id
1 'polypeptide(L)'
;MTELFDVLRELAGKGARLLETTMDNKAYQAAAATIIKFWTARGLTFEQACGLLAQADAESSLNTKAVGDHGLAFGLHQWHAERVDAIRNGCGVDLRESPPLDDQLKAAFWELTHTEKRAWTAIRQAKSAYDAGYAACRFWERPGAPGQCAKRGQKAEYWENYFSRHPVA
;
A
#
# COMPACT_ATOMS: atom_id res chain seq x y z
N MET A 1 4.75 48.30 -13.47
CA MET A 1 5.18 47.78 -12.14
C MET A 1 4.35 46.56 -11.72
N THR A 2 3.06 46.52 -12.06
CA THR A 2 2.13 45.41 -11.79
C THR A 2 2.56 44.06 -12.41
N GLU A 3 2.93 44.06 -13.69
CA GLU A 3 3.35 42.84 -14.43
C GLU A 3 4.52 42.07 -13.78
N LEU A 4 5.52 42.77 -13.24
CA LEU A 4 6.68 42.11 -12.62
C LEU A 4 6.30 41.44 -11.28
N PHE A 5 5.38 42.05 -10.53
CA PHE A 5 4.87 41.47 -9.29
C PHE A 5 3.98 40.25 -9.54
N ASP A 6 3.19 40.26 -10.62
CA ASP A 6 2.34 39.14 -10.99
C ASP A 6 3.15 37.93 -11.46
N VAL A 7 4.20 38.15 -12.27
CA VAL A 7 5.15 37.10 -12.67
C VAL A 7 5.88 36.50 -11.45
N LEU A 8 6.33 37.33 -10.50
CA LEU A 8 6.99 36.86 -9.29
C LEU A 8 6.06 36.01 -8.40
N ARG A 9 4.78 36.40 -8.28
CA ARG A 9 3.77 35.60 -7.55
C ARG A 9 3.50 34.26 -8.23
N GLU A 10 3.38 34.24 -9.55
CA GLU A 10 3.15 33.01 -10.31
C GLU A 10 4.33 32.03 -10.17
N LEU A 11 5.57 32.52 -10.28
CA LEU A 11 6.77 31.71 -10.11
C LEU A 11 6.92 31.13 -8.70
N ALA A 12 6.61 31.92 -7.67
CA ALA A 12 6.60 31.44 -6.28
C ALA A 12 5.56 30.33 -6.07
N GLY A 13 4.36 30.49 -6.65
CA GLY A 13 3.31 29.47 -6.60
C GLY A 13 3.69 28.16 -7.30
N LYS A 14 4.31 28.25 -8.49
CA LYS A 14 4.85 27.08 -9.21
C LYS A 14 5.94 26.37 -8.41
N GLY A 15 6.84 27.13 -7.79
CA GLY A 15 7.91 26.59 -6.93
C GLY A 15 7.38 25.85 -5.71
N ALA A 16 6.41 26.43 -5.00
CA ALA A 16 5.76 25.78 -3.85
C ALA A 16 5.08 24.46 -4.24
N ARG A 17 4.33 24.46 -5.35
CA ARG A 17 3.66 23.25 -5.87
C ARG A 17 4.64 22.14 -6.26
N LEU A 18 5.78 22.49 -6.85
CA LEU A 18 6.82 21.53 -7.22
C LEU A 18 7.49 20.92 -5.97
N LEU A 19 7.76 21.73 -4.96
CA LEU A 19 8.30 21.27 -3.68
C LEU A 19 7.34 20.33 -2.96
N GLU A 20 6.06 20.69 -2.87
CA GLU A 20 5.00 19.86 -2.28
C GLU A 20 4.90 18.51 -3.00
N THR A 21 4.81 18.53 -4.33
CA THR A 21 4.80 17.30 -5.16
C THR A 21 6.03 16.42 -4.94
N THR A 22 7.21 17.03 -4.78
CA THR A 22 8.46 16.30 -4.54
C THR A 22 8.48 15.67 -3.15
N MET A 23 8.01 16.39 -2.14
CA MET A 23 7.90 15.89 -0.78
C MET A 23 6.88 14.75 -0.67
N ASP A 24 5.73 14.88 -1.33
CA ASP A 24 4.70 13.84 -1.39
C ASP A 24 5.23 12.58 -2.07
N ASN A 25 5.94 12.72 -3.19
CA ASN A 25 6.58 11.60 -3.87
C ASN A 25 7.61 10.90 -2.95
N LYS A 26 8.39 11.68 -2.19
CA LYS A 26 9.38 11.12 -1.24
C LYS A 26 8.68 10.39 -0.08
N ALA A 27 7.59 10.95 0.46
CA ALA A 27 6.82 10.31 1.52
C ALA A 27 6.17 9.00 1.03
N TYR A 28 5.60 9.01 -0.18
CA TYR A 28 5.04 7.82 -0.83
C TYR A 28 6.08 6.70 -1.00
N GLN A 29 7.27 7.05 -1.49
CA GLN A 29 8.38 6.10 -1.65
C GLN A 29 8.92 5.59 -0.30
N ALA A 30 8.96 6.45 0.72
CA ALA A 30 9.37 6.06 2.07
C ALA A 30 8.34 5.11 2.73
N ALA A 31 7.05 5.34 2.52
CA ALA A 31 6.00 4.42 2.95
C ALA A 31 6.14 3.06 2.24
N ALA A 32 6.33 3.07 0.92
CA ALA A 32 6.57 1.85 0.15
C ALA A 32 7.79 1.06 0.66
N ALA A 33 8.90 1.75 0.96
CA ALA A 33 10.10 1.13 1.53
C ALA A 33 9.82 0.50 2.90
N THR A 34 9.05 1.20 3.75
CA THR A 34 8.64 0.70 5.08
C THR A 34 7.83 -0.59 4.98
N ILE A 35 6.90 -0.65 4.03
CA ILE A 35 6.08 -1.84 3.76
C ILE A 35 6.96 -3.02 3.34
N ILE A 36 7.91 -2.82 2.43
CA ILE A 36 8.84 -3.88 2.01
C ILE A 36 9.68 -4.38 3.19
N LYS A 37 10.25 -3.48 4.01
CA LYS A 37 11.01 -3.86 5.21
C LYS A 37 10.17 -4.70 6.17
N PHE A 38 8.93 -4.27 6.41
CA PHE A 38 8.03 -4.96 7.33
C PHE A 38 7.77 -6.41 6.92
N TRP A 39 7.52 -6.64 5.63
CA TRP A 39 7.22 -7.96 5.08
C TRP A 39 8.46 -8.84 4.96
N THR A 40 9.59 -8.29 4.50
CA THR A 40 10.86 -9.03 4.45
C THR A 40 11.34 -9.44 5.84
N ALA A 41 11.20 -8.58 6.85
CA ALA A 41 11.46 -8.92 8.25
C ALA A 41 10.59 -10.06 8.80
N ARG A 42 9.49 -10.42 8.11
CA ARG A 42 8.60 -11.55 8.43
C ARG A 42 8.87 -12.80 7.57
N GLY A 43 9.99 -12.81 6.86
CA GLY A 43 10.46 -13.97 6.10
C GLY A 43 9.81 -14.14 4.73
N LEU A 44 9.18 -13.10 4.18
CA LEU A 44 8.87 -13.05 2.75
C LEU A 44 10.12 -12.69 1.94
N THR A 45 10.19 -13.19 0.71
CA THR A 45 11.19 -12.71 -0.24
C THR A 45 10.89 -11.28 -0.68
N PHE A 46 11.85 -10.62 -1.32
CA PHE A 46 11.68 -9.25 -1.83
C PHE A 46 10.52 -9.16 -2.84
N GLU A 47 10.40 -10.14 -3.73
CA GLU A 47 9.35 -10.25 -4.74
C GLU A 47 7.97 -10.38 -4.09
N GLN A 48 7.88 -11.23 -3.06
CA GLN A 48 6.64 -11.46 -2.32
C GLN A 48 6.21 -10.21 -1.52
N ALA A 49 7.18 -9.49 -0.95
CA ALA A 49 6.94 -8.21 -0.30
C ALA A 49 6.44 -7.14 -1.29
N CYS A 50 6.98 -7.10 -2.52
CA CYS A 50 6.46 -6.25 -3.59
C CYS A 50 5.02 -6.60 -3.97
N GLY A 51 4.66 -7.89 -3.94
CA GLY A 51 3.29 -8.35 -4.14
C GLY A 51 2.29 -7.80 -3.11
N LEU A 52 2.69 -7.72 -1.84
CA LEU A 52 1.87 -7.13 -0.77
C LEU A 52 1.83 -5.60 -0.83
N LEU A 53 2.95 -4.95 -1.16
CA LEU A 53 3.01 -3.51 -1.41
C LEU A 53 2.06 -3.10 -2.56
N ALA A 54 1.98 -3.90 -3.63
CA ALA A 54 1.10 -3.63 -4.75
C ALA A 54 -0.39 -3.61 -4.36
N GLN A 55 -0.80 -4.36 -3.32
CA GLN A 55 -2.18 -4.29 -2.83
C GLN A 55 -2.43 -2.97 -2.12
N ALA A 56 -1.57 -2.59 -1.16
CA ALA A 56 -1.68 -1.33 -0.44
C ALA A 56 -1.73 -0.12 -1.38
N ASP A 57 -0.90 -0.13 -2.42
CA ASP A 57 -0.87 0.91 -3.47
C ASP A 57 -2.19 0.90 -4.27
N ALA A 58 -2.65 -0.28 -4.72
CA ALA A 58 -3.89 -0.38 -5.49
C ALA A 58 -5.15 -0.03 -4.70
N GLU A 59 -5.19 -0.29 -3.38
CA GLU A 59 -6.36 -0.04 -2.53
C GLU A 59 -6.46 1.43 -2.08
N SER A 60 -5.33 2.04 -1.71
CA SER A 60 -5.35 3.35 -1.05
C SER A 60 -4.27 4.33 -1.53
N SER A 61 -3.44 3.94 -2.50
CA SER A 61 -2.21 4.66 -2.84
C SER A 61 -1.34 4.88 -1.59
N LEU A 62 -1.27 3.87 -0.73
CA LEU A 62 -0.53 3.86 0.54
C LEU A 62 -1.08 4.82 1.61
N ASN A 63 -2.30 5.33 1.43
CA ASN A 63 -2.92 6.25 2.37
C ASN A 63 -3.57 5.52 3.55
N THR A 64 -2.91 5.59 4.71
CA THR A 64 -3.42 5.04 5.98
C THR A 64 -4.73 5.66 6.46
N LYS A 65 -5.10 6.84 5.96
CA LYS A 65 -6.34 7.56 6.31
C LYS A 65 -7.44 7.40 5.25
N ALA A 66 -7.25 6.54 4.25
CA ALA A 66 -8.23 6.35 3.20
C ALA A 66 -9.53 5.79 3.78
N VAL A 67 -10.65 6.43 3.44
CA VAL A 67 -12.00 5.96 3.75
C VAL A 67 -12.76 5.85 2.43
N GLY A 68 -13.04 4.62 2.01
CA GLY A 68 -13.71 4.31 0.75
C GLY A 68 -15.10 3.72 0.98
N ASP A 69 -15.68 3.20 -0.10
CA ASP A 69 -17.00 2.55 -0.12
C ASP A 69 -18.08 3.32 0.68
N HIS A 70 -18.22 4.63 0.39
CA HIS A 70 -19.17 5.51 1.06
C HIS A 70 -19.04 5.55 2.60
N GLY A 71 -17.84 5.31 3.15
CA GLY A 71 -17.57 5.30 4.58
C GLY A 71 -17.46 3.92 5.22
N LEU A 72 -17.43 2.85 4.41
CA LEU A 72 -17.48 1.47 4.89
C LEU A 72 -16.15 0.71 4.77
N ALA A 73 -15.15 1.28 4.10
CA ALA A 73 -13.83 0.68 3.90
C ALA A 73 -12.72 1.57 4.47
N PHE A 74 -11.76 0.98 5.19
CA PHE A 74 -10.80 1.74 6.01
C PHE A 74 -9.34 1.41 5.68
N GLY A 75 -8.51 2.45 5.66
CA GLY A 75 -7.06 2.36 5.71
C GLY A 75 -6.39 1.77 4.48
N LEU A 76 -5.20 1.24 4.71
CA LEU A 76 -4.20 0.85 3.72
C LEU A 76 -4.72 -0.16 2.69
N HIS A 77 -5.52 -1.13 3.16
CA HIS A 77 -6.10 -2.19 2.33
C HIS A 77 -7.63 -2.09 2.23
N GLN A 78 -8.22 -0.94 2.56
CA GLN A 78 -9.67 -0.70 2.42
C GLN A 78 -10.52 -1.82 3.07
N TRP A 79 -10.18 -2.21 4.30
CA TRP A 79 -10.88 -3.28 5.02
C TRP A 79 -12.33 -2.88 5.33
N HIS A 80 -13.28 -3.78 5.04
CA HIS A 80 -14.68 -3.62 5.44
C HIS A 80 -14.93 -4.06 6.89
N ALA A 81 -16.08 -3.64 7.43
CA ALA A 81 -16.44 -3.76 8.85
C ALA A 81 -16.14 -5.12 9.50
N GLU A 82 -16.54 -6.24 8.90
CA GLU A 82 -16.32 -7.58 9.46
C GLU A 82 -14.81 -7.88 9.65
N ARG A 83 -14.00 -7.55 8.64
CA ARG A 83 -12.54 -7.73 8.68
C ARG A 83 -11.93 -6.82 9.75
N VAL A 84 -12.38 -5.57 9.84
CA VAL A 84 -11.92 -4.62 10.86
C VAL A 84 -12.22 -5.13 12.27
N ASP A 85 -13.42 -5.64 12.52
CA ASP A 85 -13.80 -6.14 13.84
C ASP A 85 -13.00 -7.38 14.23
N ALA A 86 -12.75 -8.29 13.28
CA ALA A 86 -11.89 -9.44 13.49
C ALA A 86 -10.45 -9.02 13.84
N ILE A 87 -9.88 -8.07 13.09
CA ILE A 87 -8.54 -7.50 13.33
C ILE A 87 -8.46 -6.86 14.72
N ARG A 88 -9.43 -6.01 15.08
CA ARG A 88 -9.48 -5.35 16.37
C ARG A 88 -9.50 -6.36 17.52
N ASN A 89 -10.35 -7.39 17.42
CA ASN A 89 -10.44 -8.44 18.43
C ASN A 89 -9.18 -9.31 18.49
N GLY A 90 -8.50 -9.47 17.35
CA GLY A 90 -7.37 -10.36 17.20
C GLY A 90 -6.02 -9.78 17.61
N CYS A 91 -5.76 -8.51 17.27
CA CYS A 91 -4.48 -7.85 17.52
C CYS A 91 -4.60 -6.44 18.11
N GLY A 92 -5.80 -5.99 18.46
CA GLY A 92 -6.03 -4.71 19.13
C GLY A 92 -5.97 -3.47 18.23
N VAL A 93 -5.76 -3.65 16.92
CA VAL A 93 -5.72 -2.53 15.96
C VAL A 93 -7.13 -2.17 15.52
N ASP A 94 -7.61 -0.97 15.85
CA ASP A 94 -8.86 -0.44 15.31
C ASP A 94 -8.59 0.43 14.08
N LEU A 95 -8.91 -0.08 12.90
CA LEU A 95 -8.68 0.61 11.63
C LEU A 95 -9.59 1.84 11.43
N ARG A 96 -10.70 1.95 12.17
CA ARG A 96 -11.59 3.12 12.12
C ARG A 96 -10.94 4.37 12.70
N GLU A 97 -9.98 4.20 13.61
CA GLU A 97 -9.21 5.28 14.23
C GLU A 97 -8.05 5.78 13.34
N SER A 98 -7.94 5.29 12.09
CA SER A 98 -6.87 5.65 11.14
C SER A 98 -5.46 5.52 11.75
N PRO A 99 -5.09 4.34 12.29
CA PRO A 99 -3.82 4.17 12.99
C PRO A 99 -2.64 4.31 12.03
N PRO A 100 -1.42 4.57 12.54
CA PRO A 100 -0.23 4.76 11.71
C PRO A 100 0.12 3.49 10.91
N LEU A 101 0.96 3.67 9.87
CA LEU A 101 1.32 2.62 8.91
C LEU A 101 1.76 1.32 9.58
N ASP A 102 2.64 1.39 10.59
CA ASP A 102 3.16 0.21 11.28
C ASP A 102 2.05 -0.64 11.94
N ASP A 103 1.01 0.01 12.48
CA ASP A 103 -0.11 -0.69 13.10
C ASP A 103 -1.04 -1.30 12.05
N GLN A 104 -1.24 -0.62 10.91
CA GLN A 104 -1.98 -1.21 9.79
C GLN A 104 -1.24 -2.40 9.15
N LEU A 105 0.09 -2.37 9.15
CA LEU A 105 0.89 -3.52 8.73
C LEU A 105 0.79 -4.68 9.73
N LYS A 106 0.75 -4.40 11.05
CA LYS A 106 0.44 -5.43 12.07
C LYS A 106 -0.95 -6.03 11.85
N ALA A 107 -1.96 -5.22 11.55
CA ALA A 107 -3.30 -5.67 11.20
C ALA A 107 -3.30 -6.61 9.97
N ALA A 108 -2.68 -6.18 8.87
CA ALA A 108 -2.52 -6.98 7.65
C ALA A 108 -1.83 -8.32 7.92
N PHE A 109 -0.74 -8.30 8.70
CA PHE A 109 -0.02 -9.52 9.04
C PHE A 109 -0.84 -10.47 9.91
N TRP A 110 -1.52 -9.94 10.93
CA TRP A 110 -2.41 -10.74 11.77
C TRP A 110 -3.49 -11.41 10.91
N GLU A 111 -4.17 -10.65 10.05
CA GLU A 111 -5.23 -11.17 9.20
C GLU A 111 -4.73 -12.29 8.28
N LEU A 112 -3.65 -12.04 7.52
CA LEU A 112 -3.03 -13.03 6.62
C LEU A 112 -2.63 -14.32 7.35
N THR A 113 -2.18 -14.22 8.60
CA THR A 113 -1.74 -15.38 9.38
C THR A 113 -2.83 -16.06 10.20
N HIS A 114 -4.02 -15.46 10.33
CA HIS A 114 -5.09 -15.98 11.18
C HIS A 114 -6.35 -16.34 10.37
N THR A 115 -6.98 -15.35 9.75
CA THR A 115 -8.26 -15.51 9.04
C THR A 115 -8.08 -15.74 7.54
N GLU A 116 -6.97 -15.27 6.97
CA GLU A 116 -6.67 -15.30 5.53
C GLU A 116 -5.48 -16.23 5.17
N LYS A 117 -5.32 -17.33 5.93
CA LYS A 117 -4.19 -18.27 5.81
C LYS A 117 -3.99 -18.84 4.41
N ARG A 118 -5.09 -19.03 3.67
CA ARG A 118 -5.03 -19.49 2.27
C ARG A 118 -4.30 -18.49 1.39
N ALA A 119 -4.60 -17.21 1.53
CA ALA A 119 -3.91 -16.16 0.80
C ALA A 119 -2.44 -16.08 1.20
N TRP A 120 -2.15 -16.11 2.50
CA TRP A 120 -0.78 -16.13 3.00
C TRP A 120 0.06 -17.27 2.42
N THR A 121 -0.51 -18.47 2.35
CA THR A 121 0.17 -19.65 1.78
C THR A 121 0.46 -19.45 0.30
N ALA A 122 -0.53 -18.98 -0.47
CA ALA A 122 -0.37 -18.73 -1.90
C ALA A 122 0.71 -17.67 -2.18
N ILE A 123 0.73 -16.57 -1.41
CA ILE A 123 1.72 -15.51 -1.53
C ILE A 123 3.13 -16.05 -1.25
N ARG A 124 3.31 -16.88 -0.22
CA ARG A 124 4.62 -17.47 0.12
C ARG A 124 5.11 -18.51 -0.88
N GLN A 125 4.22 -19.07 -1.69
CA GLN A 125 4.58 -20.01 -2.75
C GLN A 125 5.00 -19.29 -4.05
N ALA A 126 4.58 -18.04 -4.24
CA ALA A 126 4.93 -17.24 -5.40
C ALA A 126 6.45 -17.08 -5.55
N LYS A 127 6.91 -17.11 -6.81
CA LYS A 127 8.33 -17.05 -7.18
C LYS A 127 8.73 -15.75 -7.87
N SER A 128 7.75 -14.92 -8.21
CA SER A 128 7.93 -13.63 -8.87
C SER A 128 7.05 -12.58 -8.19
N ALA A 129 7.38 -11.29 -8.39
CA ALA A 129 6.57 -10.21 -7.85
C ALA A 129 5.17 -10.22 -8.48
N TYR A 130 5.10 -10.51 -9.79
CA TYR A 130 3.84 -10.69 -10.50
C TYR A 130 2.95 -11.76 -9.84
N ASP A 131 3.47 -12.96 -9.62
CA ASP A 131 2.70 -14.06 -9.04
C ASP A 131 2.25 -13.74 -7.60
N ALA A 132 3.09 -13.07 -6.82
CA ALA A 132 2.75 -12.65 -5.47
C ALA A 132 1.63 -11.60 -5.47
N GLY A 133 1.73 -10.58 -6.33
CA GLY A 133 0.71 -9.54 -6.48
C GLY A 133 -0.62 -10.10 -7.02
N TYR A 134 -0.54 -11.06 -7.95
CA TYR A 134 -1.70 -11.77 -8.47
C TYR A 134 -2.35 -12.62 -7.38
N ALA A 135 -1.57 -13.43 -6.64
CA ALA A 135 -2.07 -14.29 -5.58
C ALA A 135 -2.71 -13.49 -4.45
N ALA A 136 -2.07 -12.41 -3.99
CA ALA A 136 -2.62 -11.52 -2.97
C ALA A 136 -3.96 -10.92 -3.44
N CYS A 137 -4.03 -10.39 -4.66
CA CYS A 137 -5.28 -9.87 -5.20
C CYS A 137 -6.37 -10.96 -5.29
N ARG A 138 -6.02 -12.15 -5.75
CA ARG A 138 -6.98 -13.24 -6.01
C ARG A 138 -7.55 -13.86 -4.75
N PHE A 139 -6.73 -14.00 -3.71
CA PHE A 139 -7.07 -14.76 -2.52
C PHE A 139 -7.33 -13.90 -1.30
N TRP A 140 -6.71 -12.72 -1.19
CA TRP A 140 -6.90 -11.82 -0.04
C TRP A 140 -7.92 -10.72 -0.35
N GLU A 141 -7.64 -9.88 -1.35
CA GLU A 141 -8.45 -8.67 -1.60
C GLU A 141 -9.74 -8.96 -2.35
N ARG A 142 -9.71 -9.92 -3.28
CA ARG A 142 -10.88 -10.45 -4.00
C ARG A 142 -11.77 -9.36 -4.64
N PRO A 143 -11.22 -8.43 -5.44
CA PRO A 143 -12.00 -7.36 -6.05
C PRO A 143 -13.01 -7.93 -7.07
N GLY A 144 -14.19 -7.31 -7.15
CA GLY A 144 -15.26 -7.75 -8.07
C GLY A 144 -15.00 -7.40 -9.55
N ALA A 145 -14.13 -6.43 -9.83
CA ALA A 145 -13.86 -6.00 -11.20
C ALA A 145 -12.91 -6.98 -11.94
N PRO A 146 -13.16 -7.26 -13.24
CA PRO A 146 -12.31 -8.15 -14.01
C PRO A 146 -10.91 -7.56 -14.24
N GLY A 147 -9.91 -8.44 -14.37
CA GLY A 147 -8.53 -8.07 -14.71
C GLY A 147 -7.71 -7.44 -13.57
N GLN A 148 -8.30 -7.22 -12.39
CA GLN A 148 -7.59 -6.59 -11.26
C GLN A 148 -6.39 -7.40 -10.79
N CYS A 149 -6.49 -8.74 -10.76
CA CYS A 149 -5.36 -9.59 -10.33
C CYS A 149 -4.13 -9.43 -11.24
N ALA A 150 -4.33 -9.35 -12.56
CA ALA A 150 -3.25 -9.12 -13.51
C ALA A 150 -2.63 -7.73 -13.35
N LYS A 151 -3.46 -6.69 -13.16
CA LYS A 151 -2.99 -5.32 -12.89
C LYS A 151 -2.16 -5.24 -11.62
N ARG A 152 -2.54 -5.97 -10.57
CA ARG A 152 -1.80 -5.99 -9.30
C ARG A 152 -0.52 -6.83 -9.37
N GLY A 153 -0.48 -7.86 -10.22
CA GLY A 153 0.77 -8.51 -10.60
C GLY A 153 1.74 -7.54 -11.27
N GLN A 154 1.29 -6.81 -12.29
CA GLN A 154 2.12 -5.80 -13.00
C GLN A 154 2.57 -4.67 -12.07
N LYS A 155 1.71 -4.23 -11.14
CA LYS A 155 2.07 -3.24 -10.12
C LYS A 155 3.14 -3.75 -9.17
N ALA A 156 3.15 -5.04 -8.84
CA ALA A 156 4.21 -5.64 -8.04
C ALA A 156 5.56 -5.65 -8.80
N GLU A 157 5.57 -5.99 -10.10
CA GLU A 157 6.77 -5.88 -10.94
C GLU A 157 7.27 -4.44 -11.07
N TYR A 158 6.35 -3.46 -11.14
CA TYR A 158 6.72 -2.05 -11.11
C TYR A 158 7.52 -1.71 -9.84
N TRP A 159 7.02 -2.14 -8.67
CA TRP A 159 7.69 -1.89 -7.39
C TRP A 159 9.03 -2.63 -7.27
N GLU A 160 9.08 -3.88 -7.74
CA GLU A 160 10.32 -4.67 -7.83
C GLU A 160 11.37 -3.93 -8.67
N ASN A 161 11.00 -3.45 -9.86
CA ASN A 161 11.89 -2.68 -10.72
C ASN A 161 12.32 -1.34 -10.11
N TYR A 162 11.42 -0.66 -9.43
CA TYR A 162 11.71 0.59 -8.73
C TYR A 162 12.77 0.37 -7.64
N PHE A 163 12.54 -0.59 -6.74
CA PHE A 163 13.44 -0.85 -5.60
C PHE A 163 14.71 -1.59 -5.98
N SER A 164 14.75 -2.27 -7.13
CA SER A 164 16.01 -2.76 -7.72
C SER A 164 16.97 -1.62 -8.09
N ARG A 165 16.43 -0.44 -8.42
CA ARG A 165 17.22 0.77 -8.75
C ARG A 165 17.39 1.71 -7.55
N HIS A 166 16.54 1.57 -6.53
CA HIS A 166 16.55 2.37 -5.32
C HIS A 166 16.48 1.45 -4.10
N PRO A 167 17.56 0.71 -3.78
CA PRO A 167 17.52 -0.30 -2.73
C PRO A 167 17.00 0.25 -1.40
N VAL A 168 16.15 -0.55 -0.77
CA VAL A 168 15.60 -0.28 0.56
C VAL A 168 16.76 -0.35 1.58
N ALA A 169 17.22 0.81 2.05
CA ALA A 169 18.34 0.92 3.00
C ALA A 169 18.06 0.29 4.37
#